data_AF-A0A2T6GGL3-F1
#
_entry.id   AF-A0A2T6GGL3-F1
#
_cell.length_a   1.000
_cell.length_b   1.000
_cell.length_c   1.000
_cell.angle_alpha   90.00
_cell.angle_beta   90.00
_cell.angle_gamma   90.00
#
_symmetry.space_group_name_H-M   'P 1'
#
loop_
_entity.id
_entity.type
_entity.pdbx_description
1 polymer ?
#
loop_
_entity_poly.entity_id
_entity_poly.type
_entity_poly.pdbx_seq_one_letter_code
_entity_poly.pdbx_strand_id
1 'polypeptide(L)'
;MAGPTISVLLRFEPDQSTEELVQAYLAQCADHLRPGSRTFSVGGCTLLYAFGPDYPEELAHYAGLLKLLDWNPRGILNLAAMGNDLPDHQRLGEVALDMTRRLDGVVAFGGRIGAYTADAVFLSRLAVLEHEGESLFSAGDFERWLQHADFRLVK
;
A
#
# COMPACT_ATOMS: atom_id res chain seq x y z
N MET A 1 9.33 3.10 17.43
CA MET A 1 8.70 1.83 17.00
C MET A 1 8.21 2.07 15.59
N ALA A 2 8.55 1.19 14.64
CA ALA A 2 7.95 1.26 13.31
C ALA A 2 6.44 0.96 13.45
N GLY A 3 5.61 1.82 12.85
CA GLY A 3 4.18 1.59 12.70
C GLY A 3 3.89 0.66 11.52
N PRO A 4 2.61 0.53 11.11
CA PRO A 4 2.27 -0.30 9.98
C PRO A 4 2.91 0.18 8.68
N THR A 5 3.15 -0.76 7.79
CA THR A 5 3.64 -0.55 6.42
C THR A 5 2.71 -1.18 5.41
N ILE A 6 2.77 -0.66 4.18
CA ILE A 6 2.10 -1.21 3.01
C ILE A 6 2.79 -0.71 1.75
N SER A 7 2.76 -1.51 0.68
CA SER A 7 3.40 -1.15 -0.58
C SER A 7 2.39 -1.16 -1.73
N VAL A 8 2.62 -0.30 -2.71
CA VAL A 8 1.89 -0.30 -3.98
C VAL A 8 2.87 -0.66 -5.09
N LEU A 9 2.62 -1.80 -5.74
CA LEU A 9 3.38 -2.29 -6.88
C LEU A 9 2.95 -1.53 -8.14
N LEU A 10 3.93 -1.08 -8.92
CA LEU A 10 3.72 -0.22 -10.08
C LEU A 10 4.22 -0.90 -11.36
N ARG A 11 3.44 -0.76 -12.44
CA ARG A 11 3.75 -1.26 -13.79
C ARG A 11 4.95 -0.56 -14.45
N PHE A 12 5.33 0.58 -13.90
CA PHE A 12 6.36 1.47 -14.42
C PHE A 12 7.36 1.80 -13.31
N GLU A 13 8.55 2.22 -13.74
CA GLU A 13 9.56 2.76 -12.83
C GLU A 13 9.13 4.18 -12.45
N PRO A 14 9.07 4.54 -11.15
CA PRO A 14 8.67 5.87 -10.72
C PRO A 14 9.66 6.92 -11.23
N ASP A 15 9.13 8.00 -11.77
CA ASP A 15 9.90 9.13 -12.27
C ASP A 15 9.41 10.45 -11.63
N GLN A 16 9.92 11.58 -12.14
CA GLN A 16 9.53 12.89 -11.67
C GLN A 16 8.02 13.16 -11.83
N SER A 17 7.38 12.63 -12.89
CA SER A 17 5.94 12.80 -13.09
C SER A 17 5.12 12.00 -12.07
N THR A 18 5.62 10.84 -11.68
CA THR A 18 5.03 9.99 -10.62
C THR A 18 5.13 10.70 -9.27
N GLU A 19 6.29 11.28 -8.97
CA GLU A 19 6.52 12.08 -7.76
C GLU A 19 5.59 13.30 -7.70
N GLU A 20 5.43 14.03 -8.81
CA GLU A 20 4.52 15.16 -8.91
C GLU A 20 3.06 14.77 -8.70
N LEU A 21 2.62 13.61 -9.23
CA LEU A 21 1.27 13.10 -9.02
C LEU A 21 1.02 12.78 -7.55
N VAL A 22 1.97 12.10 -6.89
CA VAL A 22 1.90 11.77 -5.45
C VAL A 22 1.86 13.06 -4.63
N GLN A 23 2.76 14.00 -4.90
CA GLN A 23 2.81 15.30 -4.21
C GLN A 23 1.52 16.11 -4.40
N ALA A 24 0.96 16.12 -5.62
CA ALA A 24 -0.30 16.80 -5.90
C ALA A 24 -1.50 16.18 -5.17
N TYR A 25 -1.53 14.86 -5.02
CA TYR A 25 -2.52 14.19 -4.18
C TYR A 25 -2.33 14.54 -2.70
N LEU A 26 -1.10 14.44 -2.18
CA LEU A 26 -0.82 14.73 -0.78
C LEU A 26 -1.16 16.18 -0.42
N ALA A 27 -0.94 17.13 -1.34
CA ALA A 27 -1.34 18.52 -1.16
C ALA A 27 -2.86 18.72 -1.05
N GLN A 28 -3.68 17.76 -1.51
CA GLN A 28 -5.14 17.80 -1.40
C GLN A 28 -5.66 17.22 -0.09
N CYS A 29 -4.98 16.21 0.47
CA CYS A 29 -5.50 15.44 1.60
C CYS A 29 -4.72 15.61 2.91
N ALA A 30 -3.47 16.09 2.87
CA ALA A 30 -2.65 16.24 4.06
C ALA A 30 -3.03 17.49 4.86
N ASP A 31 -3.16 17.33 6.18
CA ASP A 31 -3.27 18.45 7.12
C ASP A 31 -1.98 19.29 7.10
N HIS A 32 -0.85 18.60 6.98
CA HIS A 32 0.48 19.20 6.93
C HIS A 32 1.35 18.44 5.93
N LEU A 33 1.87 19.18 4.94
CA LEU A 33 2.86 18.71 3.97
C LEU A 33 3.95 19.77 3.87
N ARG A 34 5.20 19.38 4.14
CA ARG A 34 6.35 20.26 3.87
C ARG A 34 6.78 20.05 2.41
N PRO A 35 7.03 21.11 1.63
CA PRO A 35 7.53 20.97 0.27
C PRO A 35 8.82 20.13 0.23
N GLY A 36 8.86 19.12 -0.66
CA GLY A 36 10.00 18.19 -0.78
C GLY A 36 10.14 17.19 0.37
N SER A 37 9.21 17.18 1.34
CA SER A 37 9.16 16.17 2.40
C SER A 37 8.41 14.95 1.94
N ARG A 38 8.95 13.79 2.30
CA ARG A 38 8.27 12.49 2.18
C ARG A 38 7.44 12.13 3.40
N THR A 39 7.44 12.99 4.42
CA THR A 39 6.61 12.87 5.63
C THR A 39 5.48 13.88 5.57
N PHE A 40 4.28 13.44 5.90
CA PHE A 40 3.04 14.20 5.85
C PHE A 40 2.08 13.74 6.96
N SER A 41 1.04 14.52 7.24
CA SER A 41 0.03 14.14 8.24
C SER A 41 -1.38 14.15 7.65
N VAL A 42 -2.19 13.15 7.96
CA VAL A 42 -3.60 13.04 7.54
C VAL A 42 -4.46 12.68 8.75
N GLY A 43 -5.44 13.51 9.08
CA GLY A 43 -6.29 13.32 10.24
C GLY A 43 -5.52 13.19 11.56
N GLY A 44 -4.40 13.90 11.69
CA GLY A 44 -3.50 13.83 12.86
C GLY A 44 -2.52 12.63 12.88
N CYS A 45 -2.63 11.68 11.96
CA CYS A 45 -1.67 10.56 11.83
C CYS A 45 -0.46 11.00 11.00
N THR A 46 0.76 10.75 11.49
CA THR A 46 1.99 11.05 10.74
C THR A 46 2.37 9.85 9.88
N LEU A 47 2.43 10.08 8.57
CA LEU A 47 2.72 9.08 7.55
C LEU A 47 3.98 9.46 6.77
N LEU A 48 4.56 8.48 6.10
CA LEU A 48 5.67 8.66 5.18
C LEU A 48 5.47 7.81 3.92
N TYR A 49 6.14 8.22 2.85
CA TYR A 49 6.24 7.42 1.63
C TYR A 49 7.67 7.36 1.10
N ALA A 50 7.99 6.35 0.31
CA ALA A 50 9.24 6.26 -0.43
C ALA A 50 9.00 5.56 -1.76
N PHE A 51 9.75 5.95 -2.79
CA PHE A 51 9.79 5.20 -4.04
C PHE A 51 11.00 4.29 -4.09
N GLY A 52 10.80 3.15 -4.76
CA GLY A 52 11.82 2.13 -4.94
C GLY A 52 11.73 1.04 -3.89
N PRO A 53 12.53 -0.02 -4.05
CA PRO A 53 12.54 -1.12 -3.12
C PRO A 53 13.26 -0.77 -1.81
N ASP A 54 12.86 -1.40 -0.71
CA ASP A 54 13.50 -1.28 0.60
C ASP A 54 14.89 -1.97 0.62
N TYR A 55 15.10 -2.96 -0.26
CA TYR A 55 16.38 -3.62 -0.49
C TYR A 55 16.54 -4.01 -1.97
N PRO A 56 17.77 -4.06 -2.52
CA PRO A 56 18.01 -4.17 -3.97
C PRO A 56 17.28 -5.33 -4.69
N GLU A 57 17.07 -6.45 -4.00
CA GLU A 57 16.47 -7.66 -4.55
C GLU A 57 14.94 -7.72 -4.45
N GLU A 58 14.28 -6.76 -3.80
CA GLU A 58 12.84 -6.83 -3.51
C GLU A 58 11.98 -6.93 -4.79
N LEU A 59 12.29 -6.14 -5.83
CA LEU A 59 11.58 -6.23 -7.10
C LEU A 59 11.71 -7.61 -7.76
N ALA A 60 12.84 -8.29 -7.56
CA ALA A 60 13.05 -9.64 -8.10
C ALA A 60 12.17 -10.68 -7.38
N HIS A 61 11.78 -10.45 -6.13
CA HIS A 61 10.82 -11.31 -5.44
C HIS A 61 9.48 -11.34 -6.18
N TYR A 62 9.09 -10.27 -6.86
CA TYR A 62 7.85 -10.20 -7.63
C TYR A 62 7.94 -10.71 -9.07
N ALA A 63 9.06 -11.27 -9.51
CA ALA A 63 9.24 -11.73 -10.90
C ALA A 63 8.25 -12.84 -11.31
N GLY A 64 7.67 -13.56 -10.34
CA GLY A 64 6.64 -14.57 -10.56
C GLY A 64 5.26 -14.00 -10.90
N LEU A 65 5.02 -12.70 -10.65
CA LEU A 65 3.72 -12.06 -10.82
C LEU A 65 3.27 -11.93 -12.27
N LEU A 66 4.18 -11.98 -13.25
CA LEU A 66 3.80 -11.95 -14.67
C LEU A 66 2.70 -12.95 -15.02
N LYS A 67 2.73 -14.15 -14.41
CA LYS A 67 1.76 -15.21 -14.66
C LYS A 67 0.40 -14.97 -14.01
N LEU A 68 0.34 -14.07 -13.03
CA LEU A 68 -0.84 -13.79 -12.21
C LEU A 68 -1.50 -12.46 -12.58
N LEU A 69 -0.69 -11.45 -12.94
CA LEU A 69 -1.13 -10.08 -13.21
C LEU A 69 -1.04 -9.69 -14.68
N ASP A 70 -0.46 -10.52 -15.55
CA ASP A 70 -0.08 -10.20 -16.95
C ASP A 70 0.96 -9.06 -17.09
N TRP A 71 1.57 -8.64 -15.99
CA TRP A 71 2.69 -7.70 -15.96
C TRP A 71 3.60 -7.96 -14.75
N ASN A 72 4.83 -7.44 -14.81
CA ASN A 72 5.78 -7.49 -13.70
C ASN A 72 5.95 -6.10 -13.07
N PRO A 73 6.02 -6.00 -11.73
CA PRO A 73 6.38 -4.76 -11.08
C PRO A 73 7.73 -4.22 -11.55
N ARG A 74 7.74 -2.93 -11.84
CA ARG A 74 8.93 -2.15 -12.20
C ARG A 74 9.22 -1.04 -11.19
N GLY A 75 8.29 -0.79 -10.29
CA GLY A 75 8.35 0.22 -9.27
C GLY A 75 7.60 -0.20 -8.03
N ILE A 76 7.98 0.41 -6.90
CA ILE A 76 7.30 0.24 -5.62
C ILE A 76 7.11 1.64 -5.01
N LEU A 77 5.91 1.91 -4.51
CA LEU A 77 5.63 3.01 -3.59
C LEU A 77 5.40 2.41 -2.20
N ASN A 78 6.37 2.58 -1.32
CA ASN A 78 6.28 2.18 0.08
C ASN A 78 5.59 3.27 0.88
N LEU A 79 4.68 2.88 1.77
CA LEU A 79 3.95 3.75 2.66
C LEU A 79 4.06 3.21 4.09
N ALA A 80 4.24 4.10 5.06
CA ALA A 80 4.25 3.71 6.47
C ALA A 80 3.62 4.77 7.37
N ALA A 81 3.11 4.33 8.51
CA ALA A 81 2.71 5.21 9.59
C ALA A 81 3.77 5.23 10.70
N MET A 82 3.91 6.38 11.36
CA MET A 82 4.82 6.55 12.50
C MET A 82 4.16 6.14 13.84
N GLY A 83 2.83 6.10 13.88
CA GLY A 83 2.03 5.54 14.98
C GLY A 83 1.60 4.11 14.69
N ASN A 84 0.95 3.43 15.63
CA ASN A 84 0.48 2.04 15.47
C ASN A 84 -0.92 1.84 16.09
N ASP A 85 -1.65 2.92 16.29
CA ASP A 85 -3.03 2.84 16.78
C ASP A 85 -3.96 2.56 15.59
N LEU A 86 -5.19 2.14 15.89
CA LEU A 86 -6.18 1.85 14.84
C LEU A 86 -6.37 3.00 13.82
N PRO A 87 -6.41 4.29 14.24
CA PRO A 87 -6.45 5.39 13.28
C PRO A 87 -5.27 5.41 12.31
N ASP A 88 -4.06 5.06 12.75
CA ASP A 88 -2.87 5.04 11.88
C ASP A 88 -3.00 4.00 10.78
N HIS A 89 -3.46 2.79 11.12
CA HIS A 89 -3.77 1.77 10.13
C HIS A 89 -4.82 2.25 9.14
N GLN A 90 -5.92 2.84 9.63
CA GLN A 90 -7.03 3.30 8.78
C GLN A 90 -6.57 4.39 7.81
N ARG A 91 -5.88 5.42 8.29
CA ARG A 91 -5.39 6.53 7.46
C ARG A 91 -4.35 6.07 6.45
N LEU A 92 -3.44 5.19 6.86
CA LEU A 92 -2.48 4.60 5.94
C LEU A 92 -3.18 3.78 4.85
N GLY A 93 -4.19 3.00 5.20
CA GLY A 93 -5.00 2.23 4.26
C GLY A 93 -5.78 3.10 3.27
N GLU A 94 -6.41 4.18 3.74
CA GLU A 94 -7.10 5.15 2.88
C GLU A 94 -6.16 5.77 1.85
N VAL A 95 -4.99 6.22 2.30
CA VAL A 95 -3.95 6.78 1.42
C VAL A 95 -3.45 5.74 0.42
N ALA A 96 -3.16 4.51 0.87
CA ALA A 96 -2.71 3.44 0.00
C ALA A 96 -3.75 3.07 -1.06
N LEU A 97 -5.03 3.02 -0.71
CA LEU A 97 -6.13 2.75 -1.63
C LEU A 97 -6.22 3.82 -2.73
N ASP A 98 -6.16 5.10 -2.34
CA ASP A 98 -6.20 6.22 -3.30
C ASP A 98 -4.98 6.21 -4.23
N MET A 99 -3.79 5.96 -3.70
CA MET A 99 -2.58 5.85 -4.50
C MET A 99 -2.65 4.68 -5.48
N THR A 100 -3.14 3.52 -5.03
CA THR A 100 -3.34 2.34 -5.86
C THR A 100 -4.25 2.65 -7.04
N ARG A 101 -5.36 3.37 -6.81
CA ARG A 101 -6.28 3.78 -7.88
C ARG A 101 -5.65 4.77 -8.85
N ARG A 102 -4.94 5.77 -8.34
CA ARG A 102 -4.35 6.85 -9.15
C ARG A 102 -3.17 6.38 -10.00
N LEU A 103 -2.42 5.40 -9.51
CA LEU A 103 -1.23 4.87 -10.17
C LEU A 103 -1.50 3.56 -10.95
N ASP A 104 -2.75 3.11 -11.02
CA ASP A 104 -3.13 1.80 -11.60
C ASP A 104 -2.27 0.64 -11.03
N GLY A 105 -2.06 0.68 -9.72
CA GLY A 105 -1.19 -0.23 -9.00
C GLY A 105 -1.93 -1.44 -8.41
N VAL A 106 -1.15 -2.30 -7.76
CA VAL A 106 -1.63 -3.42 -6.94
C VAL A 106 -1.05 -3.26 -5.54
N VAL A 107 -1.87 -3.44 -4.51
CA VAL A 107 -1.40 -3.40 -3.13
C VAL A 107 -0.64 -4.68 -2.81
N ALA A 108 0.59 -4.53 -2.34
CA ALA A 108 1.41 -5.52 -1.69
C ALA A 108 1.24 -5.33 -0.17
N PHE A 109 0.56 -6.29 0.49
CA PHE A 109 0.11 -6.14 1.86
C PHE A 109 1.22 -6.35 2.92
N GLY A 110 2.32 -7.01 2.56
CA GLY A 110 3.45 -7.37 3.42
C GLY A 110 3.29 -8.68 4.19
N GLY A 111 2.17 -9.40 4.00
CA GLY A 111 1.87 -10.64 4.72
C GLY A 111 0.59 -11.29 4.19
N ARG A 112 0.15 -12.39 4.82
CA ARG A 112 -1.09 -13.09 4.42
C ARG A 112 -2.30 -12.50 5.13
N ILE A 113 -3.33 -12.13 4.38
CA ILE A 113 -4.59 -11.61 4.92
C ILE A 113 -5.27 -12.56 5.91
N GLY A 114 -5.14 -13.87 5.69
CA GLY A 114 -5.66 -14.89 6.61
C GLY A 114 -5.01 -14.90 8.00
N ALA A 115 -3.91 -14.17 8.20
CA ALA A 115 -3.32 -13.97 9.52
C ALA A 115 -4.01 -12.85 10.32
N TYR A 116 -4.82 -12.01 9.66
CA TYR A 116 -5.42 -10.80 10.24
C TYR A 116 -6.93 -10.91 10.45
N THR A 117 -7.59 -11.88 9.82
CA THR A 117 -9.01 -12.17 10.07
C THR A 117 -9.30 -13.67 9.94
N ALA A 118 -10.26 -14.14 10.74
CA ALA A 118 -10.79 -15.49 10.66
C ALA A 118 -12.13 -15.58 9.91
N ASP A 119 -12.62 -14.47 9.34
CA ASP A 119 -13.87 -14.45 8.57
C ASP A 119 -13.70 -15.16 7.22
N ALA A 120 -14.01 -16.47 7.22
CA ALA A 120 -13.93 -17.30 6.03
C ALA A 120 -14.88 -16.85 4.89
N VAL A 121 -16.02 -16.23 5.22
CA VAL A 121 -16.98 -15.74 4.20
C VAL A 121 -16.38 -14.54 3.50
N PHE A 122 -15.82 -13.60 4.25
CA PHE A 122 -15.11 -12.45 3.70
C PHE A 122 -13.94 -12.91 2.82
N LEU A 123 -13.05 -13.77 3.34
CA LEU A 123 -11.89 -14.28 2.61
C LEU A 123 -12.28 -14.99 1.30
N SER A 124 -13.35 -15.79 1.31
CA SER A 124 -13.83 -16.50 0.10
C SER A 124 -14.36 -15.59 -1.02
N ARG A 125 -14.65 -14.31 -0.71
CA ARG A 125 -15.18 -13.32 -1.65
C ARG A 125 -14.11 -12.41 -2.23
N LEU A 126 -12.89 -12.45 -1.70
CA LEU A 126 -11.78 -11.67 -2.20
C LEU A 126 -11.10 -12.39 -3.37
N ALA A 127 -10.71 -11.61 -4.38
CA ALA A 127 -9.89 -12.10 -5.49
C ALA A 127 -8.41 -11.79 -5.22
N VAL A 128 -7.94 -12.10 -4.00
CA VAL A 128 -6.56 -11.87 -3.57
C VAL A 128 -5.63 -12.91 -4.22
N LEU A 129 -4.49 -12.44 -4.73
CA LEU A 129 -3.42 -13.30 -5.20
C LEU A 129 -2.43 -13.53 -4.06
N GLU A 130 -2.02 -14.78 -3.86
CA GLU A 130 -0.99 -15.12 -2.88
C GLU A 130 0.35 -15.30 -3.60
N HIS A 131 1.38 -14.61 -3.16
CA HIS A 131 2.72 -14.66 -3.74
C HIS A 131 3.78 -14.58 -2.64
N GLU A 132 4.67 -15.57 -2.59
CA GLU A 132 5.81 -15.61 -1.63
C GLU A 132 5.46 -15.33 -0.15
N GLY A 133 4.25 -15.68 0.29
CA GLY A 133 3.80 -15.45 1.67
C GLY A 133 3.09 -14.11 1.90
N GLU A 134 2.78 -13.39 0.84
CA GLU A 134 2.08 -12.12 0.84
C GLU A 134 0.77 -12.19 0.03
N SER A 135 -0.23 -11.46 0.52
CA SER A 135 -1.49 -11.20 -0.17
C SER A 135 -1.39 -9.93 -1.02
N LEU A 136 -1.74 -10.06 -2.30
CA LEU A 136 -1.82 -8.95 -3.24
C LEU A 136 -3.27 -8.59 -3.52
N PHE A 137 -3.60 -7.31 -3.46
CA PHE A 137 -4.96 -6.82 -3.62
C PHE A 137 -5.10 -5.89 -4.83
N SER A 138 -6.16 -6.10 -5.60
CA SER A 138 -6.71 -5.04 -6.45
C SER A 138 -7.21 -3.89 -5.58
N ALA A 139 -7.36 -2.68 -6.14
CA ALA A 139 -7.97 -1.57 -5.40
C ALA A 139 -9.36 -1.91 -4.85
N GLY A 140 -10.17 -2.67 -5.59
CA GLY A 140 -11.51 -3.08 -5.14
C GLY A 140 -11.49 -4.10 -4.01
N ASP A 141 -10.56 -5.06 -4.03
CA ASP A 141 -10.37 -6.01 -2.93
C ASP A 141 -9.83 -5.31 -1.68
N PHE A 142 -8.89 -4.39 -1.86
CA PHE A 142 -8.30 -3.65 -0.75
C PHE A 142 -9.31 -2.70 -0.09
N GLU A 143 -10.19 -2.04 -0.85
CA GLU A 143 -11.30 -1.26 -0.30
C GLU A 143 -12.23 -2.11 0.56
N ARG A 144 -12.54 -3.33 0.12
CA ARG A 144 -13.34 -4.28 0.92
C ARG A 144 -12.64 -4.64 2.22
N TRP A 145 -11.32 -4.81 2.20
CA TRP A 145 -10.52 -5.03 3.42
C TRP A 145 -10.53 -3.81 4.34
N LEU A 146 -10.34 -2.61 3.79
CA LEU A 146 -10.35 -1.34 4.53
C LEU A 146 -11.66 -1.09 5.29
N GLN A 147 -12.78 -1.64 4.81
CA GLN A 147 -14.10 -1.55 5.42
C GLN A 147 -14.40 -2.69 6.40
N HIS A 148 -13.53 -3.68 6.51
CA HIS A 148 -13.74 -4.85 7.36
C HIS A 148 -13.50 -4.50 8.84
N ALA A 149 -14.25 -5.14 9.76
CA ALA A 149 -14.14 -4.86 11.19
C ALA A 149 -12.75 -5.19 11.78
N ASP A 150 -12.11 -6.22 11.23
CA ASP A 150 -10.76 -6.65 11.63
C ASP A 150 -9.65 -5.88 10.91
N PHE A 151 -9.95 -4.81 10.17
CA PHE A 151 -8.94 -4.12 9.37
C PHE A 151 -7.71 -3.73 10.20
N ARG A 152 -6.56 -4.22 9.74
CA ARG A 152 -5.22 -3.93 10.23
C ARG A 152 -4.26 -4.06 9.05
N LEU A 153 -3.14 -3.36 9.13
CA LEU A 153 -2.01 -3.46 8.20
C LEU A 153 -0.84 -4.19 8.88
N VAL A 154 0.10 -4.69 8.08
CA VAL A 154 1.32 -5.35 8.56
C VAL A 154 2.19 -4.36 9.33
N LYS A 155 2.87 -4.84 10.38
CA LYS A 155 3.77 -4.08 11.24
C LYS A 155 5.14 -4.74 11.26
#